data_AF-A0A392QDB8-F1
#
_entry.id   AF-A0A392QDB8-F1
#
_cell.length_a   1.000
_cell.length_b   1.000
_cell.length_c   1.000
_cell.angle_alpha   90.00
_cell.angle_beta   90.00
_cell.angle_gamma   90.00
#
_symmetry.space_group_name_H-M   'P 1'
#
loop_
_entity.id
_entity.type
_entity.pdbx_description
1 polymer ?
#
loop_
_entity_poly.entity_id
_entity_poly.type
_entity_poly.pdbx_seq_one_letter_code
_entity_poly.pdbx_strand_id
1 'polypeptide(L)'
;MSDDEDEQMQMDYCLDNNQSGSGGDHDMMGLGPLLPTESERSLMERVRQELKIELKQGFKSRIEDVREEILRKRRAGKLPGDTTSVLKNWWQQHAKWPYPTEDDKAKLVEETGLQL
;
A
#
# COMPACT_ATOMS: atom_id res chain seq x y z
N MET A 1 -14.97 19.01 15.50
CA MET A 1 -14.56 20.08 14.56
C MET A 1 -13.54 19.44 13.64
N SER A 2 -13.72 19.24 12.34
CA SER A 2 -14.80 19.43 11.34
C SER A 2 -14.39 18.45 10.21
N ASP A 3 -15.17 17.44 9.83
CA ASP A 3 -16.12 17.45 8.70
C ASP A 3 -16.03 18.66 7.77
N ASP A 4 -16.04 18.45 6.45
CA ASP A 4 -15.83 19.40 5.33
C ASP A 4 -14.36 19.42 4.81
N GLU A 5 -13.96 19.17 3.55
CA GLU A 5 -14.62 19.03 2.24
C GLU A 5 -13.69 18.22 1.31
N ASP A 6 -14.13 17.06 0.81
CA ASP A 6 -13.56 16.49 -0.43
C ASP A 6 -14.52 16.88 -1.56
N GLU A 7 -14.26 18.07 -2.08
CA GLU A 7 -14.83 18.74 -3.23
C GLU A 7 -15.13 17.73 -4.35
N GLN A 8 -16.41 17.43 -4.57
CA GLN A 8 -16.88 16.72 -5.74
C GLN A 8 -16.62 17.61 -6.96
N MET A 9 -15.46 17.47 -7.59
CA MET A 9 -15.23 17.98 -8.94
C MET A 9 -16.14 17.20 -9.91
N GLN A 10 -17.39 17.64 -10.00
CA GLN A 10 -18.33 17.32 -11.05
C GLN A 10 -17.76 17.91 -12.33
N MET A 11 -17.02 17.10 -13.09
CA MET A 11 -16.59 17.44 -14.43
C MET A 11 -17.84 17.50 -15.31
N ASP A 12 -18.38 18.71 -15.48
CA ASP A 12 -19.43 19.01 -16.44
C ASP A 12 -18.99 18.58 -17.84
N TYR A 13 -19.45 17.41 -18.28
CA TYR A 13 -19.43 17.07 -19.69
C TYR A 13 -20.43 17.99 -20.38
N CYS A 14 -19.89 19.04 -21.01
CA CYS A 14 -20.60 19.91 -21.95
C CYS A 14 -21.36 19.04 -22.97
N LEU A 15 -22.67 18.90 -22.79
CA LEU A 15 -23.57 18.24 -23.73
C LEU A 15 -24.09 19.30 -24.71
N ASP A 16 -23.25 19.69 -25.66
CA ASP A 16 -23.68 20.45 -26.83
C ASP A 16 -24.13 19.47 -27.92
N ASN A 17 -25.45 19.28 -28.05
CA ASN A 17 -26.03 18.82 -29.31
C ASN A 17 -27.47 19.33 -29.47
N ASN A 18 -27.57 20.54 -30.03
CA ASN A 18 -28.62 21.01 -30.95
C ASN A 18 -30.03 20.39 -30.87
N GLN A 19 -30.94 21.16 -30.26
CA GLN A 19 -32.12 21.73 -30.92
C GLN A 19 -32.72 20.95 -32.11
N SER A 20 -33.82 20.21 -31.89
CA SER A 20 -35.08 20.38 -32.65
C SER A 20 -36.11 19.28 -32.34
N GLY A 21 -37.33 19.73 -32.01
CA GLY A 21 -38.53 19.23 -32.68
C GLY A 21 -39.24 17.98 -32.16
N SER A 22 -40.45 18.23 -31.68
CA SER A 22 -41.67 17.43 -31.86
C SER A 22 -41.93 16.31 -30.87
N GLY A 23 -43.11 16.38 -30.27
CA GLY A 23 -43.63 15.39 -29.34
C GLY A 23 -44.12 14.12 -30.02
N GLY A 24 -44.62 13.22 -29.17
CA GLY A 24 -45.28 11.99 -29.58
C GLY A 24 -44.60 10.77 -28.98
N ASP A 25 -45.12 10.35 -27.83
CA ASP A 25 -45.59 8.98 -27.63
C ASP A 25 -44.72 7.85 -28.24
N HIS A 26 -43.79 7.30 -27.44
CA HIS A 26 -43.23 5.99 -27.75
C HIS A 26 -42.69 5.26 -26.50
N ASP A 27 -43.58 4.95 -25.55
CA ASP A 27 -43.39 3.81 -24.65
C ASP A 27 -43.62 2.49 -25.41
N MET A 28 -42.69 2.10 -26.28
CA MET A 28 -42.65 0.75 -26.89
C MET A 28 -41.29 0.56 -27.59
N MET A 29 -40.49 -0.45 -27.25
CA MET A 29 -39.15 -0.73 -27.82
C MET A 29 -38.03 0.25 -27.37
N GLY A 30 -37.53 0.05 -26.15
CA GLY A 30 -36.38 0.74 -25.58
C GLY A 30 -35.05 0.41 -26.27
N LEU A 31 -34.78 1.06 -27.40
CA LEU A 31 -33.46 1.18 -28.02
C LEU A 31 -33.20 2.64 -28.39
N GLY A 32 -33.11 3.48 -27.35
CA GLY A 32 -32.57 4.84 -27.44
C GLY A 32 -31.03 4.84 -27.35
N PRO A 33 -30.37 5.96 -27.67
CA PRO A 33 -28.96 6.01 -28.09
C PRO A 33 -28.00 5.42 -27.04
N LEU A 34 -27.35 4.30 -27.37
CA LEU A 34 -26.12 3.67 -26.82
C LEU A 34 -25.72 3.91 -25.33
N LEU A 35 -26.65 4.23 -24.44
CA LEU A 35 -26.34 4.47 -23.05
C LEU A 35 -26.32 3.13 -22.30
N PRO A 36 -25.28 2.86 -21.48
CA PRO A 36 -25.23 1.64 -20.68
C PRO A 36 -26.49 1.50 -19.83
N THR A 37 -26.98 0.26 -19.73
CA THR A 37 -28.10 -0.11 -18.87
C THR A 37 -27.77 0.17 -17.41
N GLU A 38 -28.80 0.32 -16.58
CA GLU A 38 -28.63 0.55 -15.12
C GLU A 38 -27.77 -0.55 -14.46
N SER A 39 -27.90 -1.79 -14.91
CA SER A 39 -27.07 -2.91 -14.44
C SER A 39 -25.61 -2.78 -14.87
N GLU A 40 -25.34 -2.37 -16.11
CA GLU A 40 -23.98 -2.11 -16.62
C GLU A 40 -23.33 -0.93 -15.89
N ARG A 41 -24.08 0.14 -15.63
CA ARG A 41 -23.60 1.29 -14.84
C ARG A 41 -23.22 0.86 -13.43
N SER A 42 -24.08 0.09 -12.77
CA SER A 42 -23.82 -0.44 -11.43
C SER A 42 -22.59 -1.37 -11.40
N LEU A 43 -22.39 -2.18 -12.43
CA LEU A 43 -21.20 -3.02 -12.58
C LEU A 43 -19.93 -2.18 -12.72
N MET A 44 -19.94 -1.19 -13.62
CA MET A 44 -18.78 -0.31 -13.83
C MET A 44 -18.40 0.46 -12.55
N GLU A 45 -19.39 0.93 -11.78
CA GLU A 45 -19.12 1.62 -10.51
C GLU A 45 -18.52 0.67 -9.47
N ARG A 46 -19.04 -0.56 -9.32
CA ARG A 46 -18.43 -1.56 -8.44
C ARG A 46 -16.98 -1.86 -8.82
N VAL A 47 -16.73 -2.11 -10.11
CA VAL A 47 -15.36 -2.38 -10.62
C VAL A 47 -14.43 -1.20 -10.35
N ARG A 48 -14.91 0.04 -10.55
CA ARG A 48 -14.14 1.25 -10.24
C ARG A 48 -13.80 1.35 -8.76
N GLN A 49 -14.73 1.02 -7.87
CA GLN A 49 -14.51 1.05 -6.43
C GLN A 49 -13.52 -0.02 -5.98
N GLU A 50 -13.67 -1.25 -6.47
CA GLU A 50 -12.76 -2.37 -6.18
C GLU A 50 -11.32 -2.03 -6.60
N LEU A 51 -11.13 -1.55 -7.83
CA LEU A 51 -9.81 -1.12 -8.32
C LEU A 51 -9.23 0.03 -7.49
N LYS A 52 -10.05 1.01 -7.09
CA LYS A 52 -9.61 2.12 -6.24
C LYS A 52 -9.12 1.61 -4.88
N ILE A 53 -9.82 0.64 -4.29
CA ILE A 53 -9.44 0.04 -3.00
C ILE A 53 -8.14 -0.75 -3.16
N GLU A 54 -8.08 -1.63 -4.15
CA GLU A 54 -6.92 -2.49 -4.41
C GLU A 54 -5.65 -1.66 -4.64
N LEU A 55 -5.73 -0.64 -5.50
CA LEU A 55 -4.59 0.25 -5.76
C LEU A 55 -4.16 1.00 -4.51
N LYS A 56 -5.10 1.59 -3.76
CA LYS A 56 -4.78 2.31 -2.52
C LYS A 56 -4.11 1.38 -1.50
N GLN A 57 -4.62 0.16 -1.34
CA GLN A 57 -4.07 -0.81 -0.40
C GLN A 57 -2.70 -1.32 -0.85
N GLY A 58 -2.55 -1.67 -2.14
CA GLY A 58 -1.29 -2.14 -2.71
C GLY A 58 -0.18 -1.11 -2.62
N PHE A 59 -0.45 0.15 -2.95
CA PHE A 59 0.54 1.23 -2.80
C PHE A 59 0.86 1.51 -1.33
N LYS A 60 -0.13 1.52 -0.44
CA LYS A 60 0.09 1.70 0.99
C LYS A 60 1.04 0.62 1.55
N SER A 61 0.76 -0.64 1.26
CA SER A 61 1.61 -1.77 1.68
C SER A 61 3.03 -1.63 1.13
N ARG A 62 3.17 -1.29 -0.16
CA ARG A 62 4.50 -1.09 -0.76
C ARG A 62 5.29 0.05 -0.11
N ILE A 63 4.61 1.13 0.29
CA ILE A 63 5.23 2.25 1.01
C ILE A 63 5.66 1.82 2.42
N GLU A 64 4.85 1.02 3.12
CA GLU A 64 5.19 0.47 4.43
C GLU A 64 6.44 -0.41 4.34
N ASP A 65 6.51 -1.34 3.39
CA ASP A 65 7.70 -2.18 3.17
C ASP A 65 8.98 -1.36 2.94
N VAL A 66 8.90 -0.34 2.08
CA VAL A 66 10.03 0.56 1.79
C VAL A 66 10.42 1.37 3.04
N ARG A 67 9.44 1.84 3.81
CA ARG A 67 9.68 2.57 5.06
C ARG A 67 10.39 1.67 6.08
N GLU A 68 9.95 0.44 6.23
CA GLU A 68 10.59 -0.56 7.09
C GLU A 68 12.02 -0.87 6.63
N GLU A 69 12.24 -1.04 5.32
CA GLU A 69 13.57 -1.25 4.76
C GLU A 69 14.50 -0.06 5.03
N ILE A 70 14.01 1.17 4.85
CA ILE A 70 14.76 2.40 5.17
C ILE A 70 15.07 2.47 6.67
N LEU A 71 14.10 2.18 7.53
CA LEU A 71 14.28 2.16 8.98
C LEU A 71 15.31 1.13 9.40
N ARG A 72 15.26 -0.07 8.81
CA ARG A 72 16.23 -1.14 9.01
C ARG A 72 17.62 -0.70 8.58
N LYS A 73 17.78 -0.13 7.37
CA LYS A 73 19.06 0.41 6.88
C LYS A 73 19.59 1.57 7.73
N ARG A 74 18.71 2.45 8.22
CA ARG A 74 19.07 3.54 9.14
C ARG A 74 19.52 3.04 10.51
N ARG A 75 18.89 1.97 11.01
CA ARG A 75 19.27 1.28 12.26
C ARG A 75 20.46 0.33 12.07
N ALA A 76 20.79 -0.07 10.83
CA ALA A 76 21.88 -1.02 10.53
C ALA A 76 23.27 -0.53 10.99
N GLY A 77 23.44 0.74 11.34
CA GLY A 77 24.66 1.26 11.96
C GLY A 77 24.73 1.14 13.50
N LYS A 78 23.62 0.78 14.18
CA LYS A 78 23.58 0.64 15.64
C LYS A 78 22.80 -0.63 16.00
N LEU A 79 23.55 -1.69 16.34
CA LEU A 79 23.01 -2.83 17.04
C LEU A 79 22.29 -2.34 18.32
N PRO A 80 21.21 -3.01 18.77
CA PRO A 80 20.64 -2.74 20.09
C PRO A 80 21.74 -2.73 21.15
N GLY A 81 21.61 -1.85 22.16
CA GLY A 81 22.63 -1.70 23.21
C GLY A 81 22.96 -3.02 23.91
N ASP A 82 21.93 -3.85 24.12
CA ASP A 82 22.04 -5.16 24.76
C ASP A 82 22.80 -6.15 23.88
N THR A 83 22.45 -6.23 22.59
CA THR A 83 23.16 -7.02 21.58
C THR A 83 24.64 -6.66 21.49
N THR A 84 24.94 -5.36 21.47
CA THR A 84 26.32 -4.86 21.39
C THR A 84 27.12 -5.28 22.63
N SER A 85 26.48 -5.35 23.79
CA SER A 85 27.14 -5.73 25.05
C SER A 85 27.51 -7.21 25.06
N VAL A 86 26.62 -8.09 24.58
CA VAL A 86 26.90 -9.53 24.42
C VAL A 86 28.09 -9.75 23.47
N LEU A 87 28.06 -9.14 22.28
CA LEU A 87 29.14 -9.29 21.30
C LEU A 87 30.47 -8.73 21.80
N LYS A 88 30.46 -7.58 22.49
CA LYS A 88 31.67 -7.01 23.12
C LYS A 88 32.23 -7.93 24.20
N ASN A 89 31.37 -8.51 25.04
CA ASN A 89 31.79 -9.40 26.10
C ASN A 89 32.44 -10.67 25.52
N TRP A 90 31.82 -11.28 24.50
CA TRP A 90 32.40 -12.43 23.80
C TRP A 90 33.76 -12.09 23.19
N TRP A 91 33.87 -10.94 22.49
CA TRP A 91 35.13 -10.48 21.92
C TRP A 91 36.22 -10.29 22.98
N GLN A 92 35.89 -9.68 24.12
CA GLN A 92 36.83 -9.48 25.22
C GLN A 92 37.32 -10.81 25.80
N GLN A 93 36.44 -11.80 25.95
CA GLN A 93 36.79 -13.14 26.43
C GLN A 93 37.66 -13.91 25.41
N HIS A 94 37.45 -13.68 24.11
CA HIS A 94 38.14 -14.34 23.01
C HIS A 94 39.20 -13.44 22.35
N ALA A 95 39.72 -12.43 23.06
CA ALA A 95 40.60 -11.41 22.50
C ALA A 95 41.89 -11.98 21.86
N LYS A 96 42.32 -13.17 22.30
CA LYS A 96 43.48 -13.87 21.73
C LYS A 96 43.20 -14.45 20.34
N TRP A 97 41.98 -14.93 20.12
CA TRP A 97 41.53 -15.58 18.87
C TRP A 97 40.07 -15.23 18.61
N PRO A 98 39.78 -14.05 18.05
CA PRO A 98 38.42 -13.51 17.96
C PRO A 98 37.64 -14.09 16.77
N TYR A 99 37.76 -15.40 16.54
CA TYR A 99 37.08 -16.12 15.47
C TYR A 99 36.16 -17.16 16.10
N PRO A 100 34.83 -16.89 16.19
CA PRO A 100 33.90 -17.82 16.80
C PRO A 100 33.81 -19.10 15.97
N THR A 101 33.70 -20.24 16.65
CA THR A 101 33.32 -21.49 16.00
C THR A 101 31.86 -21.44 15.54
N GLU A 102 31.39 -22.44 14.78
CA GLU A 102 29.97 -22.50 14.39
C GLU A 102 29.03 -22.56 15.60
N ASP A 103 29.42 -23.28 16.65
CA ASP A 103 28.65 -23.36 17.90
C ASP A 103 28.62 -22.03 18.65
N ASP A 104 29.76 -21.34 18.75
CA ASP A 104 29.83 -20.01 19.37
C ASP A 104 28.98 -19.01 18.59
N LYS A 105 29.03 -19.07 17.26
CA LYS A 105 28.22 -18.24 16.38
C LYS A 105 26.73 -18.50 16.58
N ALA A 106 26.31 -19.77 16.67
CA ALA A 106 24.92 -20.14 16.93
C ALA A 106 24.43 -19.58 18.28
N LYS A 107 25.23 -19.72 19.35
CA LYS A 107 24.91 -19.14 20.67
C LYS A 107 24.81 -17.62 20.63
N LEU A 108 25.75 -16.95 19.97
CA LEU A 108 25.72 -15.49 19.84
C LEU A 108 24.47 -15.03 19.09
N VAL A 109 24.04 -15.75 18.04
CA VAL A 109 22.80 -15.47 17.31
C VAL A 109 21.57 -15.66 18.20
N GLU A 110 21.52 -16.74 18.96
CA GLU A 110 20.43 -17.04 19.90
C GLU A 110 20.32 -15.96 21.00
N GLU A 111 21.43 -15.61 21.64
CA GLU A 111 21.47 -14.61 22.72
C GLU A 111 21.19 -13.18 22.23
N THR A 112 21.64 -12.83 21.02
CA THR A 112 21.47 -11.48 20.48
C THR A 112 20.19 -11.28 19.69
N GLY A 113 19.52 -12.37 19.30
CA GLY A 113 18.38 -12.35 18.38
C GLY A 113 18.73 -11.83 16.98
N LEU A 114 20.02 -11.76 16.63
CA LEU A 114 20.45 -11.28 15.32
C LEU A 114 20.14 -12.32 14.26
N GLN A 115 19.26 -11.97 13.33
CA GLN A 115 19.11 -12.73 12.10
C GLN A 115 20.32 -12.44 11.20
N LEU A 116 21.12 -13.47 10.95
CA LEU A 116 22.24 -13.45 10.01
C LEU A 116 21.78 -13.55 8.56
#